data_AF-A0A842W1Q5-F1
#
_entry.id   AF-A0A842W1Q5-F1
#
_cell.length_a   1.000
_cell.length_b   1.000
_cell.length_c   1.000
_cell.angle_alpha   90.00
_cell.angle_beta   90.00
_cell.angle_gamma   90.00
#
_symmetry.space_group_name_H-M   'P 1'
#
loop_
_entity.id
_entity.type
_entity.pdbx_description
1 polymer ?
#
loop_
_entity_poly.entity_id
_entity_poly.type
_entity_poly.pdbx_seq_one_letter_code
_entity_poly.pdbx_strand_id
1 'polypeptide(L)'
;MKNHRFITTETNPETFVQSAIAFLKKHASDKKVFCALSGGIDSSAAYLLLKKADINTIPVFIDHGLMRIIRGKEEREYIKELFPDVRIIDIRDEFLPQIINEENAEAKRKLFKKAYSDTISKVIDEENCDLLADGTILPDIEESFGVKITDIQETMTLEEEKALLKQNKERFVKSQHNLNIEYDVEATIQPVASLTKDEVRRLLDFLEMPDNLIYRKAFPGPALAARIIGKVTLNNLEFEKKVHDIVESKIDNYY
;
A
#
# COMPACT_ATOMS: atom_id res chain seq x y z
N MET A 1 16.57 10.60 -4.38
CA MET A 1 15.86 9.61 -3.54
C MET A 1 16.68 8.33 -3.40
N LYS A 2 16.69 7.72 -2.21
CA LYS A 2 17.18 6.35 -1.96
C LYS A 2 16.01 5.41 -1.64
N ASN A 3 16.25 4.11 -1.64
CA ASN A 3 15.30 3.12 -1.12
C ASN A 3 15.99 2.30 -0.04
N HIS A 4 15.44 2.38 1.18
CA HIS A 4 15.83 1.59 2.33
C HIS A 4 14.90 0.39 2.47
N ARG A 5 15.43 -0.83 2.42
CA ARG A 5 14.68 -2.08 2.49
C ARG A 5 15.15 -2.90 3.67
N PHE A 6 14.23 -3.34 4.51
CA PHE A 6 14.59 -4.29 5.54
C PHE A 6 14.76 -5.68 4.91
N ILE A 7 16.01 -6.15 4.85
CA ILE A 7 16.37 -7.44 4.27
C ILE A 7 16.82 -8.37 5.40
N THR A 8 16.05 -9.42 5.64
CA THR A 8 16.38 -10.46 6.62
C THR A 8 15.86 -11.82 6.15
N THR A 9 16.42 -12.89 6.70
CA THR A 9 15.93 -14.27 6.56
C THR A 9 15.12 -14.72 7.77
N GLU A 10 14.96 -13.86 8.78
CA GLU A 10 14.17 -14.14 9.96
C GLU A 10 12.67 -14.21 9.63
N THR A 11 12.03 -15.31 10.04
CA THR A 11 10.60 -15.55 9.80
C THR A 11 9.79 -15.66 11.10
N ASN A 12 10.46 -15.69 12.25
CA ASN A 12 9.81 -15.62 13.56
C ASN A 12 9.31 -14.18 13.78
N PRO A 13 8.00 -13.96 14.03
CA PRO A 13 7.45 -12.62 14.16
C PRO A 13 8.09 -11.76 15.26
N GLU A 14 8.46 -12.36 16.40
CA GLU A 14 9.03 -11.61 17.52
C GLU A 14 10.42 -11.06 17.18
N THR A 15 11.31 -11.91 16.68
CA THR A 15 12.67 -11.48 16.29
C THR A 15 12.61 -10.53 15.11
N PHE A 16 11.72 -10.79 14.15
CA PHE A 16 11.50 -9.91 13.00
C PHE A 16 11.10 -8.50 13.44
N VAL A 17 10.14 -8.37 14.38
CA VAL A 17 9.72 -7.06 14.91
C VAL A 17 10.88 -6.33 15.56
N GLN A 18 11.70 -7.00 16.37
CA GLN A 18 12.86 -6.39 17.02
C GLN A 18 13.88 -5.85 15.99
N SER A 19 14.22 -6.67 14.99
CA SER A 19 15.15 -6.31 13.92
C SER A 19 14.59 -5.22 13.01
N ALA A 20 13.29 -5.26 12.69
CA ALA A 20 12.61 -4.22 11.92
C ALA A 20 12.57 -2.89 12.67
N ILE A 21 12.34 -2.88 13.99
CA ILE A 21 12.43 -1.66 14.81
C ILE A 21 13.84 -1.08 14.78
N ALA A 22 14.88 -1.92 14.88
CA ALA A 22 16.26 -1.45 14.79
C ALA A 22 16.57 -0.83 13.42
N PHE A 23 16.10 -1.45 12.33
CA PHE A 23 16.19 -0.92 10.98
C PHE A 23 15.46 0.43 10.83
N LEU A 24 14.22 0.52 11.32
CA LEU A 24 13.44 1.77 11.26
C LEU A 24 14.11 2.89 12.06
N LYS A 25 14.62 2.59 13.26
CA LYS A 25 15.35 3.58 14.07
C LYS A 25 16.63 4.06 13.40
N LYS A 26 17.35 3.17 12.71
CA LYS A 26 18.56 3.53 11.96
C LYS A 26 18.28 4.54 10.85
N HIS A 27 17.14 4.42 10.15
CA HIS A 27 16.87 5.20 8.94
C HIS A 27 15.83 6.33 9.12
N ALA A 28 15.04 6.33 10.21
CA ALA A 28 13.89 7.24 10.35
C ALA A 28 13.68 7.87 11.75
N SER A 29 14.57 7.67 12.74
CA SER A 29 14.32 8.14 14.13
C SER A 29 14.08 9.65 14.26
N ASP A 30 14.74 10.45 13.44
CA ASP A 30 14.67 11.92 13.45
C ASP A 30 13.89 12.48 12.24
N LYS A 31 13.12 11.63 11.57
CA LYS A 31 12.46 11.93 10.29
C LYS A 31 10.95 11.85 10.43
N LYS A 32 10.24 12.71 9.69
CA LYS A 32 8.79 12.61 9.51
C LYS A 32 8.50 11.70 8.31
N VAL A 33 7.70 10.66 8.53
CA VAL A 33 7.45 9.59 7.55
C VAL A 33 6.01 9.63 7.08
N PHE A 34 5.78 9.85 5.79
CA PHE A 34 4.47 9.64 5.18
C PHE A 34 4.20 8.14 5.04
N CYS A 35 3.01 7.67 5.40
CA CYS A 35 2.62 6.27 5.22
C CYS A 35 1.24 6.16 4.56
N ALA A 36 1.21 5.62 3.33
CA ALA A 36 -0.04 5.30 2.65
C ALA A 36 -0.68 4.04 3.25
N LEU A 37 -1.60 4.23 4.20
CA LEU A 37 -2.33 3.16 4.86
C LEU A 37 -3.58 2.80 4.04
N SER A 38 -3.41 1.98 3.00
CA SER A 38 -4.50 1.58 2.09
C SER A 38 -5.56 0.64 2.71
N GLY A 39 -5.28 0.14 3.92
CA GLY A 39 -6.07 -0.92 4.57
C GLY A 39 -5.68 -2.35 4.16
N GLY A 40 -4.84 -2.52 3.15
CA GLY A 40 -4.23 -3.81 2.85
C GLY A 40 -3.31 -4.30 3.97
N ILE A 41 -3.07 -5.62 4.04
CA ILE A 41 -2.26 -6.21 5.10
C ILE A 41 -0.82 -5.70 5.10
N ASP A 42 -0.24 -5.44 3.92
CA ASP A 42 1.16 -5.05 3.80
C ASP A 42 1.39 -3.61 4.30
N SER A 43 0.57 -2.67 3.84
CA SER A 43 0.60 -1.28 4.34
C SER A 43 0.27 -1.20 5.83
N SER A 44 -0.61 -2.07 6.32
CA SER A 44 -0.97 -2.13 7.74
C SER A 44 0.19 -2.63 8.59
N ALA A 45 0.88 -3.69 8.15
CA ALA A 45 2.07 -4.20 8.83
C ALA A 45 3.20 -3.15 8.86
N ALA A 46 3.46 -2.48 7.74
CA ALA A 46 4.44 -1.40 7.68
C ALA A 46 4.12 -0.26 8.65
N TYR A 47 2.85 0.18 8.69
CA TYR A 47 2.39 1.21 9.63
C TYR A 47 2.54 0.77 11.10
N LEU A 48 2.16 -0.45 11.44
CA LEU A 48 2.28 -0.97 12.81
C LEU A 48 3.73 -1.06 13.28
N LEU A 49 4.66 -1.42 12.39
CA LEU A 49 6.10 -1.42 12.69
C LEU A 49 6.62 0.00 12.94
N LEU A 50 6.23 0.98 12.11
CA LEU A 50 6.55 2.41 12.32
C LEU A 50 6.04 2.89 13.68
N LYS A 51 4.78 2.57 14.02
CA LYS A 51 4.18 2.90 15.31
C LYS A 51 4.90 2.24 16.48
N LYS A 52 5.25 0.95 16.39
CA LYS A 52 6.03 0.25 17.43
C LYS A 52 7.46 0.78 17.57
N ALA A 53 8.05 1.28 16.49
CA ALA A 53 9.37 1.90 16.50
C ALA A 53 9.36 3.37 17.01
N ASP A 54 8.18 3.93 17.32
CA ASP A 54 7.97 5.31 17.76
C ASP A 54 8.45 6.34 16.71
N ILE A 55 8.20 6.05 15.44
CA ILE A 55 8.55 6.94 14.32
C ILE A 55 7.45 7.97 14.11
N ASN A 56 7.82 9.25 13.94
CA ASN A 56 6.90 10.33 13.62
C ASN A 56 6.25 10.10 12.25
N THR A 57 5.07 9.49 12.26
CA THR A 57 4.42 8.97 11.06
C THR A 57 3.14 9.75 10.76
N ILE A 58 2.93 10.10 9.49
CA ILE A 58 1.67 10.64 8.96
C ILE A 58 0.94 9.51 8.22
N PRO A 59 0.10 8.71 8.90
CA PRO A 59 -0.70 7.68 8.25
C PRO A 59 -1.88 8.28 7.50
N VAL A 60 -1.99 7.99 6.21
CA VAL A 60 -3.04 8.52 5.35
C VAL A 60 -3.77 7.40 4.63
N PHE A 61 -5.11 7.45 4.69
CA PHE A 61 -5.99 6.71 3.81
C PHE A 61 -6.66 7.69 2.84
N ILE A 62 -6.52 7.46 1.54
CA ILE A 62 -7.09 8.32 0.49
C ILE A 62 -8.39 7.70 0.02
N ASP A 63 -9.51 8.35 0.33
CA ASP A 63 -10.84 7.97 -0.16
C ASP A 63 -11.15 8.69 -1.47
N HIS A 64 -11.03 7.95 -2.56
CA HIS A 64 -11.37 8.39 -3.91
C HIS A 64 -12.78 7.95 -4.34
N GLY A 65 -13.58 7.37 -3.45
CA GLY A 65 -14.99 7.07 -3.68
C GLY A 65 -15.28 5.78 -4.43
N LEU A 66 -14.25 5.15 -5.01
CA LEU A 66 -14.36 3.82 -5.63
C LEU A 66 -14.17 2.68 -4.64
N MET A 67 -14.00 2.97 -3.34
CA MET A 67 -13.84 1.97 -2.29
C MET A 67 -15.13 1.19 -2.07
N ARG A 68 -14.98 -0.04 -1.57
CA ARG A 68 -16.09 -0.94 -1.28
C ARG A 68 -16.82 -0.58 0.01
N ILE A 69 -17.99 -1.17 0.15
CA ILE A 69 -18.72 -1.29 1.42
C ILE A 69 -18.41 -2.68 1.98
N ILE A 70 -18.18 -2.77 3.28
CA ILE A 70 -17.97 -4.01 4.02
C ILE A 70 -18.95 -4.04 5.20
N ARG A 71 -19.85 -5.02 5.22
CA ARG A 71 -20.87 -5.24 6.25
C ARG A 71 -21.70 -3.97 6.49
N GLY A 72 -22.10 -3.31 5.41
CA GLY A 72 -22.86 -2.06 5.47
C GLY A 72 -22.07 -0.81 5.88
N LYS A 73 -20.74 -0.88 6.10
CA LYS A 73 -19.88 0.28 6.41
C LYS A 73 -18.98 0.65 5.23
N GLU A 74 -18.71 1.92 5.03
CA GLU A 74 -17.70 2.33 4.04
C GLU A 74 -16.29 1.90 4.50
N GLU A 75 -15.43 1.50 3.56
CA GLU A 75 -14.06 1.09 3.88
C GLU A 75 -13.30 2.15 4.71
N ARG A 76 -13.52 3.45 4.44
CA ARG A 76 -12.91 4.56 5.19
C ARG A 76 -13.25 4.51 6.68
N GLU A 77 -14.47 4.10 7.03
CA GLU A 77 -14.95 4.05 8.41
C GLU A 77 -14.30 2.87 9.11
N TYR A 78 -14.27 1.72 8.42
CA TYR A 78 -13.60 0.52 8.89
C TYR A 78 -12.10 0.75 9.15
N ILE A 79 -11.40 1.43 8.24
CA ILE A 79 -9.98 1.77 8.44
C ILE A 79 -9.79 2.76 9.60
N LYS A 80 -10.70 3.71 9.78
CA LYS A 80 -10.67 4.63 10.92
C LYS A 80 -10.93 3.93 12.26
N GLU A 81 -11.77 2.90 12.28
CA GLU A 81 -12.01 2.06 13.46
C GLU A 81 -10.78 1.21 13.81
N LEU A 82 -10.13 0.60 12.81
CA LEU A 82 -8.91 -0.20 13.02
C LEU A 82 -7.70 0.65 13.41
N PHE A 83 -7.58 1.86 12.83
CA PHE A 83 -6.45 2.74 13.02
C PHE A 83 -6.94 4.15 13.37
N PRO A 84 -7.25 4.45 14.64
CA PRO A 84 -7.83 5.74 15.04
C PRO A 84 -6.99 6.96 14.65
N ASP A 85 -5.67 6.79 14.55
CA ASP A 85 -4.73 7.86 14.22
C ASP A 85 -4.64 8.15 12.70
N VAL A 86 -5.26 7.32 11.85
CA VAL A 86 -5.23 7.50 10.39
C VAL A 86 -5.95 8.78 9.97
N ARG A 87 -5.32 9.59 9.11
CA ARG A 87 -5.95 10.73 8.46
C ARG A 87 -6.69 10.25 7.21
N ILE A 88 -8.00 10.44 7.18
CA ILE A 88 -8.81 10.19 5.99
C ILE A 88 -8.76 11.43 5.10
N ILE A 89 -8.25 11.29 3.89
CA ILE A 89 -8.26 12.35 2.87
C ILE A 89 -9.32 11.99 1.85
N ASP A 90 -10.38 12.80 1.83
CA ASP A 90 -11.51 12.62 0.93
C ASP A 90 -11.27 13.42 -0.36
N ILE A 91 -11.11 12.72 -1.48
CA ILE A 91 -10.95 13.32 -2.81
C ILE A 91 -12.12 12.96 -3.74
N ARG A 92 -13.24 12.50 -3.19
CA ARG A 92 -14.39 11.99 -3.97
C ARG A 92 -14.92 13.01 -4.95
N ASP A 93 -15.12 14.24 -4.48
CA ASP A 93 -15.67 15.33 -5.30
C ASP A 93 -14.73 15.75 -6.43
N GLU A 94 -13.42 15.65 -6.20
CA GLU A 94 -12.39 15.98 -7.19
C GLU A 94 -12.17 14.84 -8.21
N PHE A 95 -12.22 13.59 -7.75
CA PHE A 95 -11.82 12.44 -8.55
C PHE A 95 -12.96 11.75 -9.29
N LEU A 96 -14.14 11.58 -8.67
CA LEU A 96 -15.26 10.88 -9.32
C LEU A 96 -15.63 11.49 -10.68
N PRO A 97 -15.73 12.83 -10.84
CA PRO A 97 -16.02 13.42 -12.15
C PRO A 97 -15.01 13.06 -13.25
N GLN A 98 -13.76 12.77 -12.88
CA GLN A 98 -12.69 12.45 -13.84
C GLN A 98 -12.83 11.02 -14.40
N ILE A 99 -13.31 10.06 -13.59
CA ILE A 99 -13.40 8.65 -13.99
C ILE A 99 -14.80 8.26 -14.49
N ILE A 100 -15.83 9.03 -14.16
CA ILE A 100 -17.19 8.79 -14.66
C ILE A 100 -17.20 8.90 -16.20
N ASN A 101 -17.90 7.97 -16.83
CA ASN A 101 -17.96 7.72 -18.27
C ASN A 101 -16.69 7.16 -18.92
N GLU A 102 -15.60 6.96 -18.17
CA GLU A 102 -14.42 6.26 -18.69
C GLU A 102 -14.70 4.75 -18.80
N GLU A 103 -14.31 4.17 -19.92
CA GLU A 103 -14.55 2.77 -20.28
C GLU A 103 -13.25 1.98 -20.39
N ASN A 104 -12.18 2.61 -20.87
CA ASN A 104 -10.91 1.97 -21.10
C ASN A 104 -10.23 1.63 -19.76
N ALA A 105 -9.93 0.35 -19.54
CA ALA A 105 -9.35 -0.12 -18.29
C ALA A 105 -8.00 0.55 -17.94
N GLU A 106 -7.15 0.82 -18.94
CA GLU A 106 -5.86 1.46 -18.71
C GLU A 106 -6.02 2.96 -18.46
N ALA A 107 -6.99 3.63 -19.09
CA ALA A 107 -7.33 5.01 -18.80
C ALA A 107 -7.85 5.18 -17.36
N LYS A 108 -8.79 4.33 -16.92
CA LYS A 108 -9.25 4.28 -15.51
C LYS A 108 -8.09 4.16 -14.54
N ARG A 109 -7.15 3.25 -14.86
CA ARG A 109 -5.96 3.00 -14.05
C ARG A 109 -5.02 4.21 -13.99
N LYS A 110 -4.80 4.89 -15.12
CA LYS A 110 -3.98 6.11 -15.18
C LYS A 110 -4.59 7.25 -14.39
N LEU A 111 -5.89 7.48 -14.53
CA LEU A 111 -6.63 8.49 -13.76
C LEU A 111 -6.50 8.22 -12.26
N PHE A 112 -6.78 6.99 -11.82
CA PHE A 112 -6.64 6.58 -10.44
C PHE A 112 -5.22 6.85 -9.90
N LYS A 113 -4.19 6.37 -10.61
CA LYS A 113 -2.79 6.56 -10.19
C LYS A 113 -2.41 8.03 -10.09
N LYS A 114 -2.84 8.83 -11.06
CA LYS A 114 -2.56 10.27 -11.06
C LYS A 114 -3.17 10.92 -9.82
N ALA A 115 -4.46 10.71 -9.57
CA ALA A 115 -5.13 11.28 -8.41
C ALA A 115 -4.52 10.82 -7.08
N TYR A 116 -4.16 9.54 -6.98
CA TYR A 116 -3.51 8.98 -5.79
C TYR A 116 -2.13 9.59 -5.57
N SER A 117 -1.30 9.65 -6.62
CA SER A 117 0.04 10.27 -6.60
C SER A 117 -0.01 11.75 -6.25
N ASP A 118 -0.88 12.53 -6.90
CA ASP A 118 -1.02 13.97 -6.66
C ASP A 118 -1.41 14.24 -5.21
N THR A 119 -2.29 13.40 -4.64
CA THR A 119 -2.71 13.50 -3.24
C THR A 119 -1.56 13.17 -2.28
N ILE A 120 -0.78 12.13 -2.57
CA ILE A 120 0.41 11.80 -1.76
C ILE A 120 1.41 12.95 -1.78
N SER A 121 1.76 13.46 -2.96
CA SER A 121 2.69 14.59 -3.11
C SER A 121 2.21 15.80 -2.32
N LYS A 122 0.93 16.15 -2.45
CA LYS A 122 0.33 17.27 -1.70
C LYS A 122 0.50 17.11 -0.19
N VAL A 123 0.28 15.92 0.37
CA VAL A 123 0.42 15.70 1.81
C VAL A 123 1.87 15.72 2.25
N ILE A 124 2.77 15.12 1.46
CA ILE A 124 4.21 15.15 1.73
C ILE A 124 4.69 16.60 1.86
N ASP A 125 4.29 17.44 0.91
CA ASP A 125 4.64 18.86 0.89
C ASP A 125 4.00 19.63 2.08
N GLU A 126 2.69 19.44 2.32
CA GLU A 126 1.96 20.09 3.43
C GLU A 126 2.55 19.75 4.80
N GLU A 127 2.93 18.49 5.00
CA GLU A 127 3.43 17.99 6.26
C GLU A 127 4.96 18.10 6.40
N ASN A 128 5.67 18.43 5.32
CA ASN A 128 7.13 18.41 5.22
C ASN A 128 7.69 17.02 5.61
N CYS A 129 7.23 15.96 4.94
CA CYS A 129 7.71 14.60 5.20
C CYS A 129 9.09 14.39 4.58
N ASP A 130 10.03 13.82 5.33
CA ASP A 130 11.36 13.49 4.84
C ASP A 130 11.40 12.15 4.09
N LEU A 131 10.52 11.21 4.48
CA LEU A 131 10.52 9.83 3.98
C LEU A 131 9.12 9.37 3.58
N LEU A 132 9.06 8.39 2.69
CA LEU A 132 7.83 7.67 2.34
C LEU A 132 7.95 6.20 2.76
N ALA A 133 7.01 5.71 3.56
CA ALA A 133 6.90 4.30 3.89
C ALA A 133 6.06 3.55 2.87
N ASP A 134 6.58 2.42 2.40
CA ASP A 134 5.89 1.53 1.45
C ASP A 134 5.77 0.11 2.05
N GLY A 135 4.63 -0.53 1.78
CA GLY A 135 4.34 -1.91 2.16
C GLY A 135 4.82 -2.92 1.13
N THR A 136 5.84 -2.60 0.31
CA THR A 136 6.42 -3.53 -0.67
C THR A 136 6.91 -4.79 0.04
N ILE A 137 6.53 -5.97 -0.48
CA ILE A 137 6.90 -7.29 0.05
C ILE A 137 7.78 -8.08 -0.93
N LEU A 138 8.31 -9.24 -0.51
CA LEU A 138 9.25 -10.02 -1.31
C LEU A 138 8.74 -10.37 -2.72
N PRO A 139 7.48 -10.85 -2.91
CA PRO A 139 6.94 -11.13 -4.24
C PRO A 139 6.92 -9.91 -5.17
N ASP A 140 6.70 -8.71 -4.61
CA ASP A 140 6.67 -7.46 -5.37
C ASP A 140 8.04 -7.13 -5.96
N ILE A 141 9.08 -7.36 -5.15
CA ILE A 141 10.48 -7.15 -5.51
C ILE A 141 10.92 -8.18 -6.56
N GLU A 142 10.62 -9.47 -6.33
CA GLU A 142 10.99 -10.54 -7.27
C GLU A 142 10.30 -10.36 -8.63
N GLU A 143 9.02 -9.97 -8.65
CA GLU A 143 8.28 -9.67 -9.89
C GLU A 143 8.82 -8.42 -10.59
N SER A 144 9.23 -7.40 -9.83
CA SER A 144 9.67 -6.12 -10.40
C SER A 144 11.09 -6.16 -10.95
N PHE A 145 12.00 -6.78 -10.22
CA PHE A 145 13.42 -6.79 -10.54
C PHE A 145 13.86 -8.07 -11.26
N GLY A 146 13.08 -9.16 -11.18
CA GLY A 146 13.48 -10.47 -11.71
C GLY A 146 14.68 -11.09 -10.97
N VAL A 147 14.99 -10.57 -9.78
CA VAL A 147 16.13 -10.93 -8.93
C VAL A 147 15.66 -11.52 -7.61
N LYS A 148 16.55 -12.22 -6.90
CA LYS A 148 16.29 -12.66 -5.53
C LYS A 148 16.58 -11.51 -4.56
N ILE A 149 16.01 -11.56 -3.37
CA ILE A 149 16.30 -10.57 -2.33
C ILE A 149 17.79 -10.50 -1.95
N THR A 150 18.54 -11.58 -2.14
CA THR A 150 20.00 -11.62 -1.93
C THR A 150 20.79 -10.77 -2.92
N ASP A 151 20.18 -10.39 -4.05
CA ASP A 151 20.81 -9.59 -5.10
C ASP A 151 20.60 -8.08 -4.87
N ILE A 152 19.88 -7.73 -3.80
CA ILE A 152 19.49 -6.35 -3.46
C ILE A 152 20.17 -5.95 -2.14
N GLN A 153 20.51 -4.67 -2.03
CA GLN A 153 21.12 -4.11 -0.82
C GLN A 153 20.07 -3.42 0.05
N GLU A 154 20.34 -3.34 1.36
CA GLU A 154 19.47 -2.63 2.31
C GLU A 154 19.24 -1.18 1.89
N THR A 155 20.24 -0.52 1.30
CA THR A 155 20.09 0.85 0.77
C THR A 155 20.60 0.89 -0.65
N MET A 156 19.74 1.31 -1.58
CA MET A 156 20.11 1.53 -2.97
C MET A 156 19.64 2.90 -3.45
N THR A 157 20.40 3.51 -4.34
CA THR A 157 19.98 4.68 -5.11
C THR A 157 19.08 4.27 -6.26
N LEU A 158 18.29 5.21 -6.78
CA LEU A 158 17.46 4.96 -7.97
C LEU A 158 18.30 4.54 -9.19
N GLU A 159 19.53 5.03 -9.33
CA GLU A 159 20.40 4.68 -10.46
C GLU A 159 20.93 3.25 -10.36
N GLU A 160 21.25 2.77 -9.15
CA GLU A 160 21.63 1.38 -8.91
C GLU A 160 20.46 0.42 -9.19
N GLU A 161 19.24 0.79 -8.80
CA GLU A 161 18.04 0.01 -9.12
C GLU A 161 17.75 -0.04 -10.62
N LYS A 162 17.83 1.09 -11.32
CA LYS A 162 17.68 1.15 -12.78
C LYS A 162 18.74 0.31 -13.49
N ALA A 163 19.97 0.28 -12.98
CA ALA A 163 21.04 -0.56 -13.51
C ALA A 163 20.71 -2.05 -13.34
N LEU A 164 20.23 -2.46 -12.16
CA LEU A 164 19.81 -3.82 -11.87
C LEU A 164 18.65 -4.28 -12.76
N LEU A 165 17.65 -3.41 -12.97
CA LEU A 165 16.52 -3.66 -13.88
C LEU A 165 16.98 -3.85 -15.33
N LYS A 166 17.93 -3.02 -15.80
CA LYS A 166 18.47 -3.15 -17.17
C LYS A 166 19.21 -4.48 -17.37
N GLN A 167 19.89 -4.98 -16.34
CA GLN A 167 20.60 -6.26 -16.39
C GLN A 167 19.66 -7.47 -16.42
N ASN A 168 18.46 -7.36 -15.83
CA ASN A 168 17.51 -8.47 -15.66
C ASN A 168 16.29 -8.41 -16.61
N LYS A 169 16.36 -7.63 -17.68
CA LYS A 169 15.27 -7.33 -18.64
C LYS A 169 14.56 -8.54 -19.29
N GLU A 170 15.10 -9.75 -19.18
CA GLU A 170 14.52 -10.96 -19.79
C GLU A 170 13.48 -11.68 -18.90
N ARG A 171 13.29 -11.26 -17.64
CA ARG A 171 12.33 -11.89 -16.73
C ARG A 171 11.16 -10.95 -16.43
N PHE A 172 10.01 -11.27 -17.02
CA PHE A 172 8.65 -10.81 -16.69
C PHE A 172 8.53 -9.50 -15.89
N VAL A 173 8.67 -8.37 -16.56
CA VAL A 173 8.35 -7.06 -15.96
C VAL A 173 6.85 -6.84 -16.05
N LYS A 174 6.08 -7.30 -15.06
CA LYS A 174 4.86 -6.54 -14.73
C LYS A 174 5.37 -5.26 -14.10
N SER A 175 5.12 -4.14 -14.75
CA SER A 175 5.40 -2.82 -14.18
C SER A 175 4.68 -2.72 -12.83
N GLN A 176 5.36 -2.90 -11.71
CA GLN A 176 4.84 -2.36 -10.47
C GLN A 176 4.90 -0.85 -10.56
N HIS A 177 3.73 -0.27 -10.40
CA HIS A 177 3.42 1.05 -10.93
C HIS A 177 3.72 2.22 -10.00
N ASN A 178 4.41 1.93 -8.89
CA ASN A 178 4.91 2.95 -7.96
C ASN A 178 6.41 3.23 -8.17
N LEU A 179 7.16 2.37 -8.86
CA LEU A 179 8.60 2.53 -9.11
C LEU A 179 8.96 3.71 -10.03
N ASN A 180 7.98 4.28 -10.74
CA ASN A 180 8.18 5.43 -11.65
C ASN A 180 7.55 6.73 -11.12
N ILE A 181 7.04 6.73 -9.89
CA ILE A 181 6.49 7.93 -9.27
C ILE A 181 7.53 8.42 -8.26
N GLU A 182 8.21 9.50 -8.62
CA GLU A 182 9.15 10.16 -7.73
C GLU A 182 8.39 11.15 -6.87
N TYR A 183 8.48 10.98 -5.55
CA TYR A 183 7.97 11.92 -4.56
C TYR A 183 9.13 12.79 -4.06
N ASP A 184 8.86 14.02 -3.64
CA ASP A 184 9.87 14.92 -3.10
C ASP A 184 10.22 14.55 -1.65
N VAL A 185 10.90 13.41 -1.51
CA VAL A 185 11.37 12.84 -0.25
C VAL A 185 12.83 12.39 -0.39
N GLU A 186 13.54 12.32 0.73
CA GLU A 186 14.93 11.88 0.78
C GLU A 186 15.05 10.40 0.37
N ALA A 187 14.14 9.56 0.88
CA ALA A 187 14.12 8.13 0.62
C ALA A 187 12.77 7.46 0.87
N THR A 188 12.57 6.30 0.24
CA THR A 188 11.52 5.34 0.60
C THR A 188 12.04 4.40 1.69
N ILE A 189 11.18 3.97 2.62
CA ILE A 189 11.48 2.96 3.63
C ILE A 189 10.48 1.78 3.52
N GLN A 190 11.01 0.56 3.41
CA GLN A 190 10.24 -0.67 3.14
C GLN A 190 10.51 -1.70 4.25
N PRO A 191 9.83 -1.60 5.41
CA PRO A 191 10.12 -2.42 6.58
C PRO A 191 9.64 -3.88 6.47
N VAL A 192 8.85 -4.22 5.45
CA VAL A 192 8.32 -5.57 5.21
C VAL A 192 8.83 -6.19 3.91
N ALA A 193 9.87 -5.61 3.31
CA ALA A 193 10.43 -5.98 2.01
C ALA A 193 10.84 -7.46 1.91
N SER A 194 11.29 -8.08 3.01
CA SER A 194 11.70 -9.49 3.00
C SER A 194 10.59 -10.49 3.29
N LEU A 195 9.37 -10.05 3.56
CA LEU A 195 8.27 -10.93 3.91
C LEU A 195 7.50 -11.42 2.69
N THR A 196 7.01 -12.65 2.75
CA THR A 196 5.94 -13.17 1.89
C THR A 196 4.56 -12.76 2.42
N LYS A 197 3.50 -13.00 1.64
CA LYS A 197 2.13 -12.69 2.07
C LYS A 197 1.71 -13.44 3.34
N ASP A 198 2.12 -14.69 3.47
CA ASP A 198 1.80 -15.51 4.64
C ASP A 198 2.59 -15.06 5.87
N GLU A 199 3.82 -14.59 5.68
CA GLU A 199 4.61 -14.01 6.77
C GLU A 199 4.06 -12.68 7.26
N VAL A 200 3.56 -11.82 6.35
CA VAL A 200 2.84 -10.60 6.74
C VAL A 200 1.61 -10.95 7.58
N ARG A 201 0.86 -12.01 7.23
CA ARG A 201 -0.29 -12.48 8.03
C ARG A 201 0.14 -12.93 9.42
N ARG A 202 1.20 -13.75 9.53
CA ARG A 202 1.75 -14.19 10.83
C ARG A 202 2.26 -13.02 11.66
N LEU A 203 2.86 -12.02 11.03
CA LEU A 203 3.28 -10.79 11.69
C LEU A 203 2.07 -10.03 12.25
N LEU A 204 1.01 -9.83 11.45
CA LEU A 204 -0.20 -9.14 11.91
C LEU A 204 -0.91 -9.90 13.05
N ASP A 205 -0.95 -11.23 12.99
CA ASP A 205 -1.46 -12.10 14.05
C ASP A 205 -0.67 -11.91 15.35
N PHE A 206 0.66 -11.95 15.27
CA PHE A 206 1.54 -11.65 16.42
C PHE A 206 1.37 -10.22 16.96
N LEU A 207 1.01 -9.27 16.10
CA LEU A 207 0.69 -7.89 16.48
C LEU A 207 -0.75 -7.73 17.01
N GLU A 208 -1.46 -8.84 17.24
CA GLU A 208 -2.83 -8.91 17.77
C GLU A 208 -3.86 -8.16 16.92
N MET A 209 -3.62 -8.10 15.59
CA MET A 209 -4.59 -7.52 14.68
C MET A 209 -5.77 -8.47 14.46
N PRO A 210 -6.99 -7.96 14.24
CA PRO A 210 -8.15 -8.81 14.10
C PRO A 210 -8.17 -9.59 12.78
N ASP A 211 -8.79 -10.77 12.80
CA ASP A 211 -8.89 -11.68 11.65
C ASP A 211 -9.50 -11.02 10.41
N ASN A 212 -10.43 -10.10 10.60
CA ASN A 212 -11.06 -9.35 9.51
C ASN A 212 -10.09 -8.39 8.78
N LEU A 213 -8.95 -8.04 9.38
CA LEU A 213 -7.83 -7.40 8.70
C LEU A 213 -6.89 -8.44 8.12
N ILE A 214 -6.47 -9.44 8.92
CA ILE A 214 -5.47 -10.44 8.52
C ILE A 214 -5.95 -11.18 7.29
N TYR A 215 -7.15 -11.74 7.32
CA TYR A 215 -7.76 -12.58 6.28
C TYR A 215 -8.57 -11.81 5.24
N ARG A 216 -8.50 -10.47 5.24
CA ARG A 216 -9.19 -9.66 4.25
C ARG A 216 -8.77 -10.03 2.83
N LYS A 217 -9.75 -10.04 1.93
CA LYS A 217 -9.50 -10.26 0.50
C LYS A 217 -8.78 -9.06 -0.10
N ALA A 218 -7.80 -9.34 -0.96
CA ALA A 218 -7.03 -8.31 -1.65
C ALA A 218 -7.96 -7.44 -2.51
N PHE A 219 -7.65 -6.15 -2.57
CA PHE A 219 -8.44 -5.17 -3.30
C PHE A 219 -7.56 -4.45 -4.32
N PRO A 220 -7.96 -4.36 -5.59
CA PRO A 220 -7.10 -3.79 -6.63
C PRO A 220 -6.94 -2.29 -6.44
N GLY A 221 -5.83 -1.72 -6.91
CA GLY A 221 -5.57 -0.28 -6.90
C GLY A 221 -6.72 0.58 -7.45
N PRO A 222 -7.15 0.41 -8.72
CA PRO A 222 -8.32 1.11 -9.26
C PRO A 222 -9.67 0.67 -8.65
N ALA A 223 -9.64 -0.10 -7.56
CA ALA A 223 -10.78 -0.46 -6.72
C ALA A 223 -11.95 -1.04 -7.54
N LEU A 224 -13.19 -0.61 -7.25
CA LEU A 224 -14.37 -1.11 -7.96
C LEU A 224 -14.40 -0.69 -9.44
N ALA A 225 -13.68 0.36 -9.85
CA ALA A 225 -13.66 0.77 -11.27
C ALA A 225 -13.02 -0.29 -12.18
N ALA A 226 -12.12 -1.14 -11.66
CA ALA A 226 -11.61 -2.30 -12.40
C ALA A 226 -12.57 -3.48 -12.46
N ARG A 227 -13.61 -3.51 -11.62
CA ARG A 227 -14.65 -4.55 -11.62
C ARG A 227 -15.86 -4.15 -12.48
N ILE A 228 -16.03 -2.86 -12.76
CA ILE A 228 -17.04 -2.35 -13.67
C ILE A 228 -16.55 -2.50 -15.12
N ILE A 229 -17.13 -3.45 -15.83
CA ILE A 229 -16.93 -3.63 -17.28
C ILE A 229 -17.72 -2.55 -18.03
N GLY A 230 -17.05 -1.86 -18.96
CA GLY A 230 -17.64 -0.72 -19.66
C GLY A 230 -17.48 0.59 -18.90
N LYS A 231 -18.35 1.57 -19.18
CA LYS A 231 -18.31 2.91 -18.58
C LYS A 231 -18.57 2.88 -17.09
N VAL A 232 -17.76 3.58 -16.28
CA VAL A 232 -18.08 3.83 -14.86
C VAL A 232 -19.19 4.87 -14.77
N THR A 233 -20.26 4.56 -14.04
CA THR A 233 -21.37 5.49 -13.78
C THR A 233 -21.67 5.48 -12.27
N LEU A 234 -22.32 6.52 -11.75
CA LEU A 234 -22.69 6.54 -10.34
C LEU A 234 -23.61 5.36 -10.00
N ASN A 235 -24.55 5.03 -10.90
CA ASN A 235 -25.49 3.94 -10.71
C ASN A 235 -24.79 2.57 -10.65
N ASN A 236 -23.89 2.27 -11.59
CA ASN A 236 -23.20 0.97 -11.56
C ASN A 236 -22.15 0.88 -10.46
N LEU A 237 -21.54 2.00 -10.05
CA LEU A 237 -20.63 2.03 -8.90
C LEU A 237 -21.39 1.74 -7.61
N GLU A 238 -22.54 2.36 -7.39
CA GLU A 238 -23.39 2.09 -6.22
C GLU A 238 -23.89 0.64 -6.22
N PHE A 239 -24.33 0.14 -7.39
CA PHE A 239 -24.73 -1.25 -7.55
C PHE A 239 -23.58 -2.21 -7.23
N GLU A 240 -22.38 -1.96 -7.76
CA GLU A 240 -21.20 -2.78 -7.54
C GLU A 240 -20.77 -2.78 -6.06
N LYS A 241 -20.87 -1.63 -5.35
CA LYS A 241 -20.64 -1.58 -3.89
C LYS A 241 -21.58 -2.52 -3.14
N LYS A 242 -22.87 -2.52 -3.48
CA LYS A 242 -23.87 -3.39 -2.84
C LYS A 242 -23.64 -4.87 -3.16
N VAL A 243 -23.35 -5.20 -4.42
CA VAL A 243 -23.04 -6.59 -4.83
C VAL A 243 -21.80 -7.09 -4.10
N HIS A 244 -20.74 -6.28 -4.06
CA HIS A 244 -19.51 -6.60 -3.37
C HIS A 244 -19.75 -6.88 -1.88
N ASP A 245 -20.53 -6.02 -1.21
CA ASP A 245 -20.84 -6.19 0.20
C ASP A 245 -21.62 -7.49 0.49
N ILE A 246 -22.64 -7.78 -0.32
CA ILE A 246 -23.44 -9.02 -0.20
C ILE A 246 -22.55 -10.25 -0.39
N VAL A 247 -21.66 -10.24 -1.38
CA VAL A 247 -20.79 -11.39 -1.68
C VAL A 247 -19.76 -11.59 -0.58
N GLU A 248 -19.05 -10.54 -0.16
CA GLU A 248 -18.06 -10.62 0.92
C GLU A 248 -18.71 -11.08 2.24
N SER A 249 -19.79 -10.41 2.64
CA SER A 249 -20.50 -10.72 3.90
C SER A 249 -21.07 -12.14 3.92
N LYS A 250 -21.43 -12.70 2.76
CA LYS A 250 -21.87 -14.10 2.67
C LYS A 250 -20.71 -15.08 2.75
N ILE A 251 -19.62 -14.80 2.03
CA ILE A 251 -18.46 -15.69 1.95
C ILE A 251 -17.72 -15.76 3.29
N ASP A 252 -17.67 -14.66 4.05
CA ASP A 252 -17.03 -14.63 5.37
C ASP A 252 -17.62 -15.64 6.36
N ASN A 253 -18.85 -16.15 6.15
CA ASN A 253 -19.43 -17.21 7.00
C ASN A 253 -18.89 -18.62 6.69
N TYR A 254 -18.09 -18.78 5.63
CA TYR A 254 -17.56 -20.07 5.17
C TYR A 254 -16.04 -20.18 5.36
N TYR A 255 -15.40 -19.14 5.88
CA TYR A 255 -13.99 -19.11 6.30
C TYR A 255 -13.93 -19.02 7.81
#